data_AF-A0A2E1IFP0-F1
#
_entry.id   AF-A0A2E1IFP0-F1
#
_cell.length_a   1.000
_cell.length_b   1.000
_cell.length_c   1.000
_cell.angle_alpha   90.00
_cell.angle_beta   90.00
_cell.angle_gamma   90.00
#
_symmetry.space_group_name_H-M   'P 1'
#
loop_
_entity.id
_entity.type
_entity.pdbx_description
1 polymer ?
#
loop_
_entity_poly.entity_id
_entity_poly.type
_entity_poly.pdbx_seq_one_letter_code
_entity_poly.pdbx_strand_id
1 'polypeptide(L)' 'GKKTANARITVRHNGVLIHDNVELPKRTTASPLAEGPEPGFLHLQDHSNPLRFRNIWVVKK' A
#
# COMPACT_ATOMS: atom_id res chain seq x y z
N GLY A 1 15.12 13.56 -4.89
CA GLY A 1 16.24 12.62 -5.08
C GLY A 1 15.97 11.70 -6.26
N LYS A 2 16.95 10.89 -6.68
CA LYS A 2 16.78 9.88 -7.75
C LYS A 2 16.34 8.55 -7.12
N LYS A 3 15.26 7.95 -7.63
CA LYS A 3 14.78 6.62 -7.22
C LYS A 3 15.83 5.56 -7.53
N THR A 4 16.14 4.69 -6.56
CA THR A 4 17.14 3.61 -6.69
C THR A 4 16.52 2.23 -6.91
N ALA A 5 15.29 2.01 -6.43
CA ALA A 5 14.54 0.76 -6.61
C ALA A 5 13.03 0.99 -6.53
N ASN A 6 12.25 0.09 -7.13
CA ASN A 6 10.79 0.05 -6.98
C ASN A 6 10.41 -0.56 -5.63
N ALA A 7 9.31 -0.08 -5.04
CA ALA A 7 8.69 -0.74 -3.90
C ALA A 7 8.15 -2.12 -4.33
N ARG A 8 8.10 -3.07 -3.39
CA ARG A 8 7.55 -4.41 -3.62
C ARG A 8 6.55 -4.77 -2.55
N ILE A 9 5.51 -5.51 -2.92
CA ILE A 9 4.47 -5.96 -1.99
C ILE A 9 4.14 -7.44 -2.16
N THR A 10 3.75 -8.05 -1.04
CA THR A 10 3.12 -9.38 -0.99
C THR A 10 1.78 -9.22 -0.29
N VAL A 11 0.71 -9.75 -0.89
CA VAL A 11 -0.66 -9.61 -0.36
C VAL A 11 -1.32 -10.97 -0.27
N ARG A 12 -1.91 -11.24 0.90
CA ARG A 12 -2.79 -12.37 1.13
C ARG A 12 -4.21 -11.90 1.40
N HIS A 13 -5.17 -12.54 0.77
CA HIS A 13 -6.59 -12.31 1.03
C HIS A 13 -7.25 -13.63 1.41
N ASN A 14 -7.85 -13.68 2.60
CA ASN A 14 -8.44 -14.91 3.16
C ASN A 14 -7.50 -16.13 3.12
N GLY A 15 -6.22 -15.91 3.43
CA GLY A 15 -5.17 -16.95 3.41
C GLY A 15 -4.53 -17.22 2.04
N VAL A 16 -5.19 -16.82 0.95
CA VAL A 16 -4.73 -17.04 -0.43
C VAL A 16 -3.72 -15.97 -0.84
N LEU A 17 -2.59 -16.37 -1.42
CA LEU A 17 -1.60 -15.46 -1.99
C LEU A 17 -2.13 -14.92 -3.32
N ILE A 18 -2.36 -13.60 -3.41
CA ILE A 18 -2.91 -12.94 -4.61
C ILE A 18 -1.90 -12.01 -5.29
N HIS A 19 -0.90 -11.53 -4.54
CA HIS A 19 0.26 -10.82 -5.07
C HIS A 19 1.52 -11.37 -4.43
N ASP A 20 2.45 -11.88 -5.24
CA ASP A 20 3.72 -12.42 -4.78
C ASP A 20 4.88 -11.52 -5.23
N ASN A 21 5.49 -10.82 -4.27
CA ASN A 21 6.67 -9.96 -4.44
C ASN A 21 6.60 -8.99 -5.65
N VAL A 22 5.40 -8.45 -5.89
CA VAL A 22 5.08 -7.64 -7.07
C VAL A 22 5.76 -6.28 -6.98
N GLU A 23 6.37 -5.83 -8.07
CA GLU A 23 6.92 -4.47 -8.17
C GLU A 23 5.84 -3.41 -8.36
N LEU A 24 6.02 -2.28 -7.68
CA LEU A 24 5.23 -1.07 -7.84
C LEU A 24 6.09 0.01 -8.51
N PRO A 25 6.01 0.15 -9.85
CA PRO A 25 6.88 1.07 -10.59
C PRO A 25 6.56 2.54 -10.34
N LYS A 26 5.32 2.85 -9.95
CA LYS A 26 4.81 4.20 -9.70
C LYS A 26 3.66 4.16 -8.70
N ARG A 27 3.29 5.32 -8.15
CA ARG A 27 2.08 5.48 -7.34
C ARG A 27 0.81 5.12 -8.12
N THR A 28 -0.23 4.66 -7.42
CA THR A 28 -1.57 4.53 -8.00
C THR A 28 -2.21 5.90 -8.18
N THR A 29 -3.17 6.00 -9.10
CA THR A 29 -3.83 7.27 -9.45
C THR A 29 -4.43 7.99 -8.24
N ALA A 30 -5.01 7.24 -7.30
CA ALA A 30 -5.67 7.78 -6.13
C ALA A 30 -4.77 7.95 -4.89
N SER A 31 -3.45 7.79 -5.02
CA SER A 31 -2.52 8.06 -3.92
C SER A 31 -2.60 9.55 -3.52
N PRO A 32 -2.82 9.87 -2.23
CA PRO A 32 -2.84 11.25 -1.74
C PRO A 32 -1.43 11.87 -1.67
N LEU A 33 -0.39 11.03 -1.72
CA LEU A 33 1.00 11.45 -1.70
C LEU A 33 1.64 11.26 -3.08
N ALA A 34 2.54 12.19 -3.42
CA ALA A 34 3.52 12.00 -4.47
C ALA A 34 4.55 10.94 -4.05
N GLU A 35 5.20 10.32 -5.02
CA GLU A 35 6.32 9.42 -4.72
C GLU A 35 7.51 10.24 -4.20
N GLY A 36 8.11 9.79 -3.09
CA GLY A 36 9.19 10.51 -2.42
C GLY A 36 9.95 9.62 -1.44
N PRO A 37 11.09 10.13 -0.91
CA PRO A 37 11.94 9.38 0.02
C PRO A 37 11.39 9.35 1.45
N GLU A 38 10.45 10.25 1.77
CA GLU A 38 9.88 10.37 3.11
C GLU A 38 8.89 9.25 3.41
N PRO A 39 8.83 8.76 4.67
CA PRO A 39 7.80 7.82 5.09
C PRO A 39 6.39 8.38 4.87
N GLY A 40 5.51 7.55 4.31
CA GLY A 40 4.08 7.85 4.17
C GLY A 40 3.23 7.30 5.33
N PHE A 41 1.93 7.53 5.25
CA PHE A 41 0.93 6.96 6.15
C PHE A 41 0.18 5.78 5.51
N LEU A 42 -0.44 4.92 6.34
CA LEU A 42 -1.41 3.94 5.87
C LEU A 42 -2.75 4.64 5.63
N HIS A 43 -3.22 4.64 4.38
CA HIS A 43 -4.46 5.32 3.99
C HIS A 43 -5.58 4.31 3.72
N LEU A 44 -6.68 4.40 4.46
CA LEU A 44 -7.93 3.71 4.13
C LEU A 44 -8.78 4.63 3.26
N GLN A 45 -8.93 4.31 1.99
CA GLN A 45 -9.66 5.15 1.05
C GLN A 45 -11.17 5.14 1.34
N ASP A 46 -11.77 6.32 1.33
CA ASP A 46 -13.23 6.49 1.27
C ASP A 46 -13.68 6.71 -0.18
N HIS A 47 -14.66 5.92 -0.60
CA HIS A 47 -15.32 6.04 -1.90
C HIS A 47 -16.83 6.22 -1.74
N SER A 48 -17.23 6.90 -0.65
CA SER A 48 -18.61 7.17 -0.23
C SER A 48 -19.44 5.91 0.07
N ASN A 49 -18.77 4.79 0.33
CA ASN A 49 -19.40 3.51 0.63
C ASN A 49 -19.35 3.23 2.14
N PRO A 50 -20.43 2.74 2.76
CA PRO A 50 -20.44 2.43 4.19
C PRO A 50 -19.70 1.12 4.47
N LEU A 51 -18.38 1.20 4.62
CA LEU A 51 -17.50 0.08 4.99
C LEU A 51 -17.14 0.11 6.47
N ARG A 52 -16.87 -1.06 7.05
CA ARG A 52 -16.40 -1.21 8.44
C ARG A 52 -15.16 -2.09 8.47
N PHE A 53 -14.16 -1.66 9.23
CA PHE A 53 -12.90 -2.38 9.41
C PHE A 53 -12.69 -2.71 10.89
N ARG A 54 -11.94 -3.78 11.17
CA ARG A 54 -11.51 -4.16 12.52
C ARG A 54 -10.14 -4.84 12.45
N ASN A 55 -9.43 -4.90 13.58
CA ASN A 55 -8.16 -5.62 13.73
C ASN A 55 -7.05 -5.14 12.77
N ILE A 56 -6.88 -3.83 12.62
CA ILE A 56 -5.80 -3.23 11.83
C ILE A 56 -4.59 -3.00 12.75
N TRP A 57 -3.43 -3.54 12.38
CA TRP A 57 -2.18 -3.39 13.11
C TRP A 57 -1.01 -3.26 12.15
N VAL A 58 0.08 -2.66 12.62
CA VAL A 58 1.31 -2.46 11.86
C VAL A 58 2.50 -2.90 12.72
N VAL A 59 3.37 -3.72 12.15
CA VAL A 59 4.63 -4.13 12.75
C VAL A 59 5.75 -3.69 11.81
N LYS A 60 6.79 -3.05 12.36
CA LYS A 60 7.96 -2.68 11.58
C LYS A 60 8.69 -3.95 11.13
N LYS A 61 9.05 -3.99 9.86
CA LYS A 61 9.90 -5.05 9.31
C LYS A 61 11.37 -4.68 9.51
#